data_AF-A0A9E6AZG5-F1
#
_entry.id   AF-A0A9E6AZG5-F1
#
_cell.length_a   1.000
_cell.length_b   1.000
_cell.length_c   1.000
_cell.angle_alpha   90.00
_cell.angle_beta   90.00
_cell.angle_gamma   90.00
#
_symmetry.space_group_name_H-M   'P 1'
#
loop_
_entity.id
_entity.type
_entity.pdbx_description
1 polymer ?
#
loop_
_entity_poly.entity_id
_entity_poly.type
_entity_poly.pdbx_seq_one_letter_code
_entity_poly.pdbx_strand_id
1 'polypeptide(L)'
;MILIDIKKISTQFWSFGLLVGTLGAALITSVIMTWELIENPGEIFRHAQGVNWSFVFDTASSWFVPSFLYLGLTSAIAHLSISALTLGLNKKSQDENKDKVD
;
A
#
# COMPACT_ATOMS: atom_id res chain seq x y z
N MET A 1 18.26 -7.32 -25.82
CA MET A 1 17.65 -8.04 -24.68
C MET A 1 17.47 -7.07 -23.50
N ILE A 2 16.61 -6.04 -23.65
CA ILE A 2 16.44 -4.95 -22.66
C ILE A 2 14.95 -4.57 -22.53
N LEU A 3 14.16 -4.73 -23.60
CA LEU A 3 12.72 -4.39 -23.62
C LEU A 3 11.81 -5.34 -22.81
N ILE A 4 12.27 -6.53 -22.42
CA ILE A 4 11.45 -7.50 -21.68
C ILE A 4 11.36 -7.14 -20.18
N ASP A 5 12.35 -6.44 -19.62
CA ASP A 5 12.40 -6.16 -18.17
C ASP A 5 11.53 -4.99 -17.70
N ILE A 6 11.35 -3.95 -18.52
CA ILE A 6 10.61 -2.74 -18.12
C ILE A 6 9.12 -3.05 -17.88
N LYS A 7 8.51 -3.89 -18.73
CA LYS A 7 7.10 -4.27 -18.62
C LYS A 7 6.83 -5.16 -17.39
N LYS A 8 7.81 -5.97 -17.01
CA LYS A 8 7.74 -6.84 -15.84
C LYS A 8 7.84 -6.03 -14.54
N ILE A 9 8.75 -5.06 -14.50
CA ILE A 9 8.91 -4.12 -13.38
C ILE A 9 7.65 -3.25 -13.20
N SER A 10 7.05 -2.74 -14.28
CA SER A 10 5.84 -1.90 -14.19
C SER A 10 4.60 -2.66 -13.71
N THR A 11 4.49 -3.95 -14.03
CA THR A 11 3.36 -4.79 -13.59
C THR A 11 3.52 -5.21 -12.12
N GLN A 12 4.76 -5.47 -11.68
CA GLN A 12 5.07 -5.77 -10.28
C GLN A 12 4.87 -4.55 -9.37
N PHE A 13 5.15 -3.35 -9.87
CA PHE A 13 4.94 -2.09 -9.16
C PHE A 13 3.48 -1.88 -8.72
N TRP A 14 2.52 -2.02 -9.65
CA TRP A 14 1.10 -1.83 -9.31
C TRP A 14 0.62 -2.92 -8.36
N SER A 15 1.04 -4.16 -8.57
CA SER A 15 0.66 -5.29 -7.71
C SER A 15 1.19 -5.10 -6.28
N PHE A 16 2.42 -4.60 -6.13
CA PHE A 16 3.00 -4.29 -4.82
C PHE A 16 2.23 -3.18 -4.11
N GLY A 17 1.95 -2.07 -4.82
CA GLY A 17 1.16 -0.97 -4.28
C GLY A 17 -0.23 -1.40 -3.84
N LEU A 18 -0.94 -2.17 -4.68
CA LEU A 18 -2.27 -2.69 -4.37
C LEU A 18 -2.22 -3.61 -3.13
N LEU A 19 -1.24 -4.51 -3.05
CA LEU A 19 -1.11 -5.42 -1.90
C LEU A 19 -0.87 -4.66 -0.60
N VAL A 20 0.10 -3.75 -0.58
CA VAL A 20 0.42 -2.94 0.60
C VAL A 20 -0.75 -2.02 0.97
N GLY A 21 -1.36 -1.37 -0.02
CA GLY A 21 -2.52 -0.53 0.16
C GLY A 21 -3.69 -1.29 0.79
N THR A 22 -4.05 -2.46 0.24
CA THR A 22 -5.15 -3.26 0.77
C THR A 22 -4.87 -3.78 2.17
N LEU A 23 -3.70 -4.39 2.41
CA LEU A 23 -3.37 -4.94 3.74
C LEU A 23 -3.25 -3.85 4.80
N GLY A 24 -2.56 -2.75 4.48
CA GLY A 24 -2.37 -1.64 5.41
C GLY A 24 -3.68 -0.92 5.71
N ALA A 25 -4.50 -0.64 4.70
CA ALA A 25 -5.80 -0.01 4.90
C ALA A 25 -6.76 -0.90 5.69
N ALA A 26 -6.79 -2.21 5.40
CA ALA A 26 -7.59 -3.17 6.14
C ALA A 26 -7.19 -3.22 7.62
N LEU A 27 -5.88 -3.22 7.92
CA LEU A 27 -5.38 -3.22 9.29
C LEU A 27 -5.78 -1.94 10.04
N ILE A 28 -5.53 -0.77 9.46
CA ILE A 28 -5.89 0.53 10.08
C ILE A 28 -7.40 0.59 10.33
N THR A 29 -8.19 0.25 9.31
CA THR A 29 -9.65 0.27 9.39
C THR A 29 -10.17 -0.69 10.45
N SER A 30 -9.61 -1.91 10.51
CA SER A 30 -10.02 -2.91 11.51
C SER A 30 -9.73 -2.46 12.93
N VAL A 31 -8.57 -1.84 13.17
CA VAL A 31 -8.21 -1.30 14.49
C VAL A 31 -9.19 -0.22 14.91
N ILE A 32 -9.43 0.77 14.04
CA ILE A 32 -10.30 1.91 14.34
C ILE A 32 -11.75 1.46 14.51
N MET A 33 -12.27 0.65 13.60
CA MET A 33 -13.65 0.14 13.69
C MET A 33 -13.87 -0.66 14.97
N THR A 34 -12.90 -1.50 15.37
CA THR A 34 -12.99 -2.27 16.62
C THR A 34 -12.96 -1.35 17.83
N TRP A 35 -12.08 -0.34 17.82
CA TRP A 35 -11.99 0.65 18.88
C TRP A 35 -13.29 1.43 19.04
N GLU A 36 -13.79 2.02 17.95
CA GLU A 36 -15.04 2.80 17.92
C GLU A 36 -16.26 1.96 18.34
N LEU A 37 -16.33 0.71 17.89
CA LEU A 37 -17.40 -0.20 18.26
C LEU A 37 -17.34 -0.56 19.75
N ILE A 38 -16.15 -0.65 20.37
CA ILE A 38 -15.96 -0.95 21.79
C ILE A 38 -16.28 0.28 22.66
N GLU A 39 -15.72 1.44 22.33
CA GLU A 39 -15.91 2.68 23.07
C GLU A 39 -17.36 3.18 22.96
N ASN A 40 -17.96 3.00 21.77
CA ASN A 40 -19.34 3.33 21.48
C ASN A 40 -19.72 4.76 21.91
N PRO A 41 -18.98 5.78 21.44
CA PRO A 41 -19.22 7.16 21.85
C PRO A 41 -20.65 7.59 21.52
N GLY A 42 -21.37 8.09 22.52
CA GLY A 42 -22.76 8.54 22.34
C GLY A 42 -23.75 7.45 21.93
N GLU A 43 -23.39 6.17 22.10
CA GLU A 43 -24.21 5.00 21.75
C GLU A 43 -24.58 4.87 20.26
N ILE A 44 -23.81 5.50 19.37
CA ILE A 44 -24.12 5.53 17.93
C ILE A 44 -23.80 4.22 17.21
N PHE A 45 -22.83 3.43 17.71
CA PHE A 45 -22.39 2.19 17.07
C PHE A 45 -23.16 0.96 17.57
N ARG A 46 -23.53 0.94 18.85
CA ARG A 46 -24.37 -0.11 19.45
C ARG A 46 -25.35 0.49 20.47
N HIS A 47 -26.57 0.00 20.45
CA HIS A 47 -27.63 0.35 21.39
C HIS A 47 -28.42 -0.91 21.79
N ALA A 48 -29.44 -0.77 22.64
CA ALA A 48 -30.21 -1.90 23.16
C ALA A 48 -30.90 -2.78 22.07
N GLN A 49 -31.11 -2.24 20.86
CA GLN A 49 -31.71 -2.97 19.74
C GLN A 49 -30.68 -3.64 18.81
N GLY A 50 -29.38 -3.43 19.04
CA GLY A 50 -28.31 -4.04 18.25
C GLY A 50 -27.21 -3.08 17.82
N VAL A 51 -26.46 -3.50 16.79
CA VAL A 51 -25.38 -2.72 16.17
C VAL A 51 -25.92 -1.88 15.01
N ASN A 52 -25.53 -0.61 14.97
CA ASN A 52 -25.83 0.27 13.85
C ASN A 52 -24.81 0.07 12.72
N TRP A 53 -25.11 -0.87 11.83
CA TRP A 53 -24.22 -1.22 10.73
C TRP A 53 -23.97 -0.10 9.72
N SER A 54 -24.87 0.90 9.63
CA SER A 54 -24.66 2.06 8.77
C SER A 54 -23.47 2.87 9.26
N PHE A 55 -23.44 3.22 10.55
CA PHE A 55 -22.31 3.94 11.13
C PHE A 55 -21.02 3.12 11.08
N VAL A 56 -21.09 1.81 11.35
CA VAL A 56 -19.92 0.92 11.23
C VAL A 56 -19.35 0.95 9.80
N PHE A 57 -20.21 0.88 8.79
CA PHE A 57 -19.79 0.92 7.38
C PHE A 57 -19.26 2.30 6.95
N ASP A 58 -19.89 3.39 7.40
CA ASP A 58 -19.45 4.75 7.12
C ASP A 58 -18.08 5.03 7.76
N THR A 59 -17.86 4.57 9.00
CA THR A 59 -16.54 4.61 9.65
C THR A 59 -15.54 3.72 8.92
N ALA A 60 -15.90 2.50 8.56
CA ALA A 60 -15.00 1.60 7.85
C ALA A 60 -14.56 2.20 6.50
N SER A 61 -15.49 2.70 5.70
CA SER A 61 -15.20 3.26 4.37
C SER A 61 -14.40 4.57 4.45
N SER A 62 -14.71 5.45 5.41
CA SER A 62 -14.00 6.72 5.60
C SER A 62 -12.55 6.55 6.03
N TRP A 63 -12.20 5.45 6.69
CA TRP A 63 -10.80 5.10 6.98
C TRP A 63 -10.15 4.28 5.87
N PHE A 64 -10.87 3.30 5.32
CA PHE A 64 -10.31 2.38 4.33
C PHE A 64 -9.89 3.07 3.04
N VAL A 65 -10.78 3.87 2.43
CA VAL A 65 -10.54 4.47 1.11
C VAL A 65 -9.32 5.41 1.11
N PRO A 66 -9.21 6.41 2.01
CA PRO A 66 -8.03 7.27 2.02
C PRO A 66 -6.77 6.50 2.42
N SER A 67 -6.82 5.60 3.41
CA SER A 67 -5.65 4.79 3.77
C SER A 67 -5.17 3.93 2.60
N PHE A 68 -6.09 3.32 1.86
CA PHE A 68 -5.77 2.52 0.68
C PHE A 68 -5.08 3.35 -0.40
N LEU A 69 -5.64 4.53 -0.71
CA LEU A 69 -5.08 5.43 -1.71
C LEU A 69 -3.69 5.93 -1.31
N TYR A 70 -3.52 6.40 -0.08
CA TYR A 70 -2.23 6.91 0.39
C TYR A 70 -1.17 5.80 0.47
N LEU A 71 -1.47 4.69 1.13
CA LEU A 71 -0.51 3.59 1.29
C LEU A 71 -0.21 2.93 -0.06
N GLY A 72 -1.23 2.69 -0.88
CA GLY A 72 -1.04 2.07 -2.18
C GLY A 72 -0.21 2.93 -3.12
N LEU A 73 -0.50 4.23 -3.22
CA LEU A 73 0.25 5.13 -4.09
C LEU A 73 1.68 5.34 -3.60
N THR A 74 1.88 5.60 -2.31
CA THR A 74 3.22 5.85 -1.75
C THR A 74 4.11 4.61 -1.81
N SER A 75 3.58 3.43 -1.50
CA SER A 75 4.33 2.17 -1.58
C SER A 75 4.67 1.79 -3.02
N ALA A 76 3.78 2.03 -3.97
CA ALA A 76 4.08 1.85 -5.39
C ALA A 76 5.26 2.76 -5.78
N ILE A 77 5.15 4.07 -5.55
CA ILE A 77 6.22 5.04 -5.88
C ILE A 77 7.55 4.67 -5.22
N ALA A 78 7.53 4.26 -3.96
CA ALA A 78 8.72 3.81 -3.25
C ALA A 78 9.35 2.58 -3.94
N HIS A 79 8.55 1.58 -4.28
CA HIS A 79 9.02 0.37 -4.96
C HIS A 79 9.65 0.68 -6.33
N LEU A 80 9.02 1.58 -7.11
CA LEU A 80 9.58 2.04 -8.39
C LEU A 80 10.92 2.75 -8.20
N SER A 81 10.99 3.66 -7.22
CA SER A 81 12.19 4.45 -6.94
C SER A 81 13.37 3.57 -6.53
N ILE A 82 13.13 2.60 -5.64
CA ILE A 82 14.14 1.64 -5.21
C ILE A 82 14.59 0.78 -6.40
N SER A 83 13.65 0.26 -7.18
CA SER A 83 13.96 -0.56 -8.37
C SER A 83 14.84 0.19 -9.37
N ALA A 84 14.53 1.46 -9.64
CA ALA A 84 15.30 2.31 -10.55
C ALA A 84 16.72 2.58 -10.02
N LEU A 85 16.85 2.87 -8.73
CA LEU A 85 18.16 3.08 -8.09
C LEU A 85 19.03 1.82 -8.14
N THR A 86 18.46 0.65 -7.80
CA THR A 86 19.19 -0.62 -7.82
C THR A 86 19.67 -0.98 -9.23
N LEU A 87 18.84 -0.75 -10.26
CA LEU A 87 19.24 -0.98 -11.65
C LEU A 87 20.36 -0.03 -12.10
N GLY A 88 20.27 1.25 -11.74
CA GLY A 88 21.30 2.25 -12.04
C GLY A 88 22.66 1.90 -11.42
N LEU A 89 22.66 1.47 -10.16
CA LEU A 89 23.88 1.06 -9.44
C LEU A 89 24.51 -0.20 -10.07
N ASN A 90 23.70 -1.20 -10.41
CA ASN A 90 24.20 -2.44 -10.99
C ASN A 90 24.82 -2.22 -12.38
N LYS A 91 24.21 -1.36 -13.21
CA LYS A 91 24.76 -1.00 -14.52
C LYS A 91 26.13 -0.32 -14.39
N LYS A 92 26.26 0.68 -13.52
CA LYS A 92 27.53 1.39 -13.29
C LYS A 92 28.65 0.43 -12.87
N SER A 93 28.34 -0.54 -12.01
CA SER A 93 29.32 -1.56 -11.58
C SER A 93 29.80 -2.47 -12.72
N GLN A 94 28.97 -2.74 -13.74
CA GLN A 94 29.39 -3.56 -14.88
C GLN A 94 30.28 -2.78 -15.85
N ASP A 95 29.94 -1.52 -16.10
CA ASP A 95 30.72 -0.64 -16.98
C ASP A 95 32.15 -0.43 -16.42
N GLU A 96 32.30 -0.15 -15.11
CA GLU A 96 33.61 0.00 -14.46
C GLU A 96 34.45 -1.29 -14.45
N ASN A 97 33.83 -2.47 -14.44
CA ASN A 97 34.55 -3.74 -14.46
C ASN A 97 35.05 -4.09 -15.87
N LYS A 98 34.30 -3.69 -16.90
CA LYS A 98 34.69 -3.90 -18.30
C LYS A 98 35.93 -3.08 -18.66
N ASP A 99 35.97 -1.81 -18.27
CA ASP A 99 37.10 -0.90 -18.52
C ASP A 99 38.42 -1.32 -17.84
N LYS A 100 38.39 -2.25 -16.87
CA LYS A 100 39.58 -2.79 -16.19
C LYS A 100 40.14 -4.06 -16.83
N VAL A 101 39.38 -4.70 -17.72
CA VAL A 101 39.74 -5.98 -18.36
C VAL A 101 40.27 -5.76 -19.78
N ASP A 102 40.00 -4.59 -20.36
CA ASP A 102 40.57 -4.11 -21.64
C ASP A 102 41.88 -3.32 -21.40
#